data_AF-A0A914CJM8-F1
#
_entry.id   AF-A0A914CJM8-F1
#
_cell.length_a   1.000
_cell.length_b   1.000
_cell.length_c   1.000
_cell.angle_alpha   90.00
_cell.angle_beta   90.00
_cell.angle_gamma   90.00
#
_symmetry.space_group_name_H-M   'P 1'
#
loop_
_entity.id
_entity.type
_entity.pdbx_description
1 polymer ?
#
loop_
_entity_poly.entity_id
_entity_poly.type
_entity_poly.pdbx_seq_one_letter_code
_entity_poly.pdbx_strand_id
1 'polypeptide(L)'
;MVPSQCPQCDFRPSSASQLTHHVRAHHTSIQAYICLLCAYKGYSARGIKSHLKNAHADEVDGSAVETRFTDYVFPITTDAKLFPCERCNLSFPTKELIQRHSCAEVNLKSTIEN
;
A
#
# COMPACT_ATOMS: atom_id res chain seq x y z
N MET A 1 18.00 4.33 -22.07
CA MET A 1 18.31 2.94 -22.46
C MET A 1 17.32 2.04 -21.75
N VAL A 2 16.62 1.16 -22.47
CA VAL A 2 15.66 0.20 -21.88
C VAL A 2 16.44 -1.04 -21.45
N PRO A 3 16.24 -1.59 -20.24
CA PRO A 3 16.89 -2.83 -19.84
C PRO A 3 16.45 -3.95 -20.79
N SER A 4 17.40 -4.66 -21.38
CA SER A 4 17.15 -5.77 -22.32
C SER A 4 16.62 -7.03 -21.63
N GLN A 5 16.65 -7.06 -20.30
CA GLN A 5 16.21 -8.18 -19.48
C GLN A 5 15.70 -7.70 -18.12
N CYS A 6 14.74 -8.42 -17.54
CA CYS A 6 14.25 -8.18 -16.20
C CYS A 6 15.34 -8.47 -15.15
N PRO A 7 15.52 -7.64 -14.12
CA PRO A 7 16.49 -7.90 -13.07
C PRO A 7 16.11 -9.07 -12.13
N GLN A 8 14.88 -9.58 -12.21
CA GLN A 8 14.37 -10.62 -11.31
C GLN A 8 14.05 -11.95 -12.02
N CYS A 9 14.10 -12.00 -13.35
CA CYS A 9 13.95 -13.22 -14.14
C CYS A 9 14.51 -13.09 -15.56
N ASP A 10 14.47 -14.17 -16.34
CA ASP A 10 14.94 -14.20 -17.73
C ASP A 10 13.99 -13.58 -18.77
N PHE A 11 12.97 -12.83 -18.32
CA PHE A 11 12.08 -12.12 -19.22
C PHE A 11 12.81 -10.98 -19.95
N ARG A 12 12.72 -10.97 -21.28
CA ARG A 12 13.32 -9.94 -22.14
C ARG A 12 12.24 -9.04 -22.73
N PRO A 13 12.06 -7.82 -22.19
CA PRO A 13 11.05 -6.89 -22.67
C PRO A 13 11.45 -6.25 -24.01
N SER A 14 10.48 -6.03 -24.90
CA SER A 14 10.70 -5.26 -26.13
C SER A 14 10.59 -3.74 -25.93
N SER A 15 10.12 -3.29 -24.76
CA SER A 15 9.97 -1.87 -24.40
C SER A 15 9.98 -1.65 -22.89
N ALA A 16 10.31 -0.43 -22.43
CA ALA A 16 10.30 -0.10 -21.00
C ALA A 16 8.92 -0.28 -20.35
N SER A 17 7.84 0.03 -21.07
CA SER A 17 6.48 -0.19 -20.58
C SER A 17 6.18 -1.68 -20.37
N GLN A 18 6.63 -2.55 -21.27
CA GLN A 18 6.48 -4.00 -21.08
C GLN A 18 7.28 -4.51 -19.89
N LEU A 19 8.51 -4.04 -19.70
CA LEU A 19 9.30 -4.40 -18.53
C LEU A 19 8.60 -3.98 -17.24
N THR A 20 8.08 -2.75 -17.21
CA THR A 20 7.40 -2.19 -16.05
C THR A 20 6.13 -2.97 -15.73
N HIS A 21 5.34 -3.32 -16.75
CA HIS A 21 4.17 -4.19 -16.59
C HIS A 21 4.58 -5.57 -16.07
N HIS A 22 5.57 -6.20 -16.69
CA HIS A 22 6.06 -7.52 -16.31
C HIS A 22 6.51 -7.55 -14.85
N VAL A 23 7.33 -6.60 -14.42
CA VAL A 23 7.75 -6.49 -13.01
C VAL A 23 6.54 -6.28 -12.10
N ARG A 24 5.59 -5.42 -12.49
CA ARG A 24 4.34 -5.20 -11.75
C ARG A 24 3.50 -6.46 -11.59
N ALA A 25 3.36 -7.25 -12.65
CA ALA A 25 2.47 -8.40 -12.68
C ALA A 25 3.10 -9.68 -12.09
N HIS A 26 4.38 -9.91 -12.34
CA HIS A 26 5.05 -11.17 -12.00
C HIS A 26 5.97 -11.08 -10.79
N HIS A 27 6.53 -9.90 -10.52
CA HIS A 27 7.48 -9.71 -9.44
C HIS A 27 6.93 -8.88 -8.28
N THR A 28 5.80 -8.21 -8.47
CA THR A 28 5.18 -7.43 -7.39
C THR A 28 4.11 -8.29 -6.76
N SER A 29 4.51 -9.10 -5.77
CA SER A 29 3.62 -9.93 -4.94
C SER A 29 2.79 -9.07 -3.97
N ILE A 30 2.09 -8.06 -4.51
CA ILE A 30 1.25 -7.15 -3.73
C ILE A 30 0.05 -7.94 -3.22
N GLN A 31 0.01 -8.11 -1.91
CA GLN A 31 -1.09 -8.74 -1.17
C GLN A 31 -2.24 -7.78 -0.94
N ALA A 32 -1.94 -6.51 -0.67
CA ALA A 32 -2.93 -5.49 -0.38
C ALA A 32 -2.38 -4.08 -0.63
N TYR A 33 -3.26 -3.09 -0.59
CA TYR A 33 -2.99 -1.67 -0.70
C TYR A 33 -3.62 -0.97 0.50
N ILE A 34 -2.85 -0.20 1.25
CA ILE A 34 -3.36 0.60 2.37
C ILE A 34 -3.43 2.07 1.95
N CYS A 35 -4.61 2.68 2.14
CA CYS A 35 -4.80 4.11 2.04
C CYS A 35 -4.10 4.80 3.21
N LEU A 36 -3.21 5.75 2.93
CA LEU A 36 -2.48 6.47 3.96
C LEU A 36 -3.30 7.58 4.63
N LEU A 37 -4.43 7.96 4.02
CA LEU A 37 -5.32 9.00 4.56
C LEU A 37 -6.24 8.46 5.67
N CYS A 38 -6.76 7.24 5.51
CA CYS A 38 -7.72 6.63 6.45
C CYS A 38 -7.38 5.20 6.89
N ALA A 39 -6.20 4.68 6.54
CA ALA A 39 -5.77 3.30 6.79
C ALA A 39 -6.67 2.21 6.16
N TYR A 40 -7.56 2.55 5.22
CA TYR A 40 -8.41 1.57 4.54
C TYR A 40 -7.56 0.58 3.73
N LYS A 41 -7.83 -0.72 3.88
CA LYS A 41 -7.13 -1.81 3.20
C LYS A 41 -7.94 -2.31 2.00
N GLY A 42 -7.42 -2.12 0.80
CA GLY A 42 -7.95 -2.67 -0.44
C GLY A 42 -7.07 -3.80 -1.00
N TYR A 43 -7.67 -4.86 -1.52
CA TYR A 43 -6.92 -6.00 -2.09
C TYR A 43 -6.61 -5.85 -3.58
N SER A 44 -6.95 -4.70 -4.18
CA SER A 44 -6.69 -4.43 -5.58
C SER A 44 -6.39 -2.95 -5.82
N ALA A 45 -5.53 -2.67 -6.81
CA ALA A 45 -5.20 -1.31 -7.21
C ALA A 45 -6.44 -0.55 -7.71
N ARG A 46 -7.35 -1.21 -8.43
CA ARG A 46 -8.61 -0.60 -8.87
C ARG A 46 -9.50 -0.24 -7.68
N GLY A 47 -9.63 -1.14 -6.71
CA GLY A 47 -10.46 -0.91 -5.53
C GLY A 47 -9.98 0.28 -4.71
N ILE A 48 -8.68 0.37 -4.45
CA ILE A 48 -8.13 1.48 -3.67
C ILE A 48 -8.18 2.82 -4.43
N LYS A 49 -7.99 2.81 -5.76
CA LYS A 49 -8.21 4.01 -6.61
C LYS A 49 -9.65 4.51 -6.52
N SER A 50 -10.63 3.60 -6.60
CA SER A 50 -12.04 3.96 -6.43
C SER A 50 -12.32 4.48 -5.02
N HIS A 51 -11.73 3.88 -3.99
CA HIS A 51 -11.84 4.36 -2.62
C HIS A 51 -11.33 5.80 -2.49
N LEU A 52 -10.13 6.13 -2.99
CA LEU A 52 -9.61 7.51 -2.96
C LEU A 52 -10.56 8.50 -3.64
N LYS A 53 -11.07 8.15 -4.83
CA LYS A 53 -11.96 9.03 -5.59
C LYS A 53 -13.33 9.28 -4.94
N ASN A 54 -13.81 8.35 -4.11
CA ASN A 54 -15.13 8.46 -3.48
C ASN A 54 -15.05 8.94 -2.02
N ALA A 55 -14.12 8.39 -1.24
CA ALA A 55 -13.96 8.69 0.18
C ALA A 55 -13.06 9.91 0.44
N HIS A 56 -12.12 10.18 -0.48
CA HIS A 56 -11.17 11.29 -0.37
C HIS A 56 -11.22 12.20 -1.61
N ALA A 57 -12.42 12.39 -2.17
CA ALA A 57 -12.63 13.22 -3.37
C ALA A 57 -12.15 14.67 -3.19
N ASP A 58 -12.22 15.19 -1.96
CA ASP A 58 -11.79 16.56 -1.61
C ASP A 58 -10.28 16.66 -1.34
N GLU A 59 -9.66 15.56 -0.87
CA GLU A 59 -8.22 15.51 -0.56
C GLU A 59 -7.37 15.09 -1.76
N VAL A 60 -7.96 14.41 -2.74
CA VAL A 60 -7.25 13.83 -3.88
C VAL A 60 -7.89 14.26 -5.20
N ASP A 61 -7.15 15.03 -5.99
CA ASP A 61 -7.57 15.39 -7.34
C ASP A 61 -7.68 14.11 -8.20
N GLY A 62 -8.90 13.80 -8.66
CA GLY A 62 -9.21 12.56 -9.36
C GLY A 62 -8.40 12.31 -10.63
N SER A 63 -7.79 13.35 -11.20
CA SER A 63 -6.88 13.27 -12.36
C SER A 63 -5.44 12.91 -11.95
N ALA A 64 -5.00 13.31 -10.77
CA ALA A 64 -3.66 13.08 -10.24
C ALA A 64 -3.49 11.69 -9.60
N VAL A 65 -4.57 10.97 -9.31
CA VAL A 65 -4.55 9.62 -8.70
C VAL A 65 -3.71 8.62 -9.49
N GLU A 66 -3.61 8.77 -10.83
CA GLU A 66 -2.77 7.87 -11.63
C GLU A 66 -1.27 8.18 -11.52
N THR A 67 -0.92 9.45 -11.35
CA THR A 67 0.46 9.94 -11.34
C THR A 67 1.06 9.96 -9.93
N ARG A 68 0.24 10.22 -8.90
CA ARG A 68 0.59 10.31 -7.48
C ARG A 68 0.01 9.17 -6.64
N PHE A 69 -0.27 8.03 -7.27
CA PHE A 69 -0.88 6.87 -6.62
C PHE A 69 -0.14 6.43 -5.34
N THR A 70 1.19 6.43 -5.37
CA THR A 70 2.05 5.99 -4.26
C THR A 70 2.18 7.02 -3.13
N ASP A 71 1.76 8.26 -3.33
CA ASP A 71 1.75 9.31 -2.29
C ASP A 71 0.66 9.03 -1.26
N TYR A 72 -0.46 8.48 -1.71
CA TYR A 72 -1.65 8.23 -0.90
C TYR A 72 -1.87 6.74 -0.60
N VAL A 73 -1.20 5.84 -1.32
CA VAL A 73 -1.38 4.39 -1.21
C VAL A 73 -0.05 3.70 -1.00
N PHE A 74 -0.01 2.84 0.01
CA PHE A 74 1.10 1.94 0.24
C PHE A 74 0.77 0.50 -0.18
N PRO A 75 1.48 -0.08 -1.16
CA PRO A 75 1.35 -1.50 -1.50
C PRO A 75 2.06 -2.38 -0.47
N ILE A 76 1.32 -3.30 0.14
CA ILE A 76 1.86 -4.36 1.01
C ILE A 76 2.18 -5.57 0.15
N THR A 77 3.44 -6.01 0.18
CA THR A 77 3.86 -7.31 -0.37
C THR A 77 4.05 -8.32 0.75
N THR A 78 4.13 -9.61 0.41
CA THR A 78 4.39 -10.69 1.39
C THR A 78 5.71 -10.53 2.15
N ASP A 79 6.70 -9.88 1.52
CA ASP A 79 8.01 -9.59 2.11
C ASP A 79 8.11 -8.15 2.67
N ALA A 80 7.04 -7.35 2.53
CA ALA A 80 7.05 -5.97 3.01
C ALA A 80 7.18 -5.95 4.54
N LYS A 81 8.26 -5.35 5.03
CA LYS A 81 8.44 -5.08 6.45
C LYS A 81 7.43 -4.03 6.91
N LEU A 82 6.33 -4.50 7.46
CA LEU A 82 5.35 -3.66 8.13
C LEU A 82 5.75 -3.45 9.59
N PHE A 83 5.33 -2.31 10.12
CA PHE A 83 5.42 -1.97 11.52
C PHE A 83 4.04 -2.26 12.13
N PRO A 84 3.90 -3.29 12.97
CA PRO A 84 2.66 -3.51 13.70
C PRO A 84 2.51 -2.45 14.79
N CYS A 85 1.30 -1.98 15.02
CA CYS A 85 1.00 -1.25 16.24
C CYS A 85 0.93 -2.25 17.40
N GLU A 86 1.61 -1.97 18.50
CA GLU A 86 1.56 -2.85 19.68
C GLU A 86 0.25 -2.70 20.48
N ARG A 87 -0.61 -1.76 20.09
CA ARG A 87 -1.85 -1.43 20.79
C ARG A 87 -3.12 -1.76 19.99
N CYS A 88 -2.99 -2.15 18.73
CA CYS A 88 -4.11 -2.58 17.89
C CYS A 88 -3.62 -3.58 16.85
N ASN A 89 -4.55 -4.33 16.23
CA ASN A 89 -4.19 -5.33 15.22
C ASN A 89 -3.87 -4.70 13.83
N LEU A 90 -3.54 -3.41 13.77
CA LEU A 90 -3.21 -2.70 12.53
C LEU A 90 -1.70 -2.70 12.30
N SER A 91 -1.32 -2.99 11.07
CA SER A 91 0.07 -2.95 10.60
C SER A 91 0.22 -1.86 9.56
N PHE A 92 1.22 -1.01 9.76
CA PHE A 92 1.48 0.17 8.96
C PHE A 92 2.81 0.06 8.24
N PRO A 93 2.95 0.73 7.10
CA PRO A 93 4.15 0.60 6.28
C PRO A 93 5.31 1.50 6.71
N THR A 94 5.02 2.59 7.42
CA THR A 94 6.02 3.57 7.86
C THR A 94 5.74 3.99 9.29
N LYS A 95 6.80 4.38 10.01
CA LYS A 95 6.69 4.85 11.40
C LYS A 95 5.87 6.14 11.53
N GLU A 96 5.92 7.01 10.53
CA GLU A 96 5.17 8.28 10.53
C GLU A 96 3.64 8.03 10.53
N LEU A 97 3.18 7.03 9.78
CA LEU A 97 1.77 6.63 9.81
C LEU A 97 1.36 6.01 11.14
N ILE A 98 2.23 5.22 11.78
CA ILE A 98 2.01 4.75 13.15
C ILE A 98 1.94 5.90 14.14
N GLN A 99 2.80 6.91 13.99
CA GLN A 99 2.85 8.05 14.90
C GLN A 99 1.61 8.94 14.75
N ARG A 100 1.10 9.10 13.53
CA ARG A 100 -0.15 9.82 13.25
C ARG A 100 -1.40 8.98 13.56
N HIS A 101 -1.28 7.66 13.65
CA HIS A 101 -2.35 6.77 14.06
C HIS A 101 -2.64 6.94 15.56
N SER A 102 -3.65 7.75 15.87
CA SER A 102 -4.28 7.80 17.19
C SER A 102 -5.12 6.54 17.36
N CYS A 103 -4.57 5.56 18.09
CA CYS A 103 -5.27 4.33 18.44
C CYS A 103 -6.50 4.67 19.31
N ALA A 104 -7.69 4.67 18.70
CA ALA A 104 -8.94 5.04 19.37
C ALA A 104 -9.46 3.95 20.34
N GLU A 105 -8.87 2.76 20.36
CA GLU A 105 -9.14 1.75 21.38
C GLU A 105 -8.38 2.04 22.68
N VAL A 106 -8.77 3.13 23.34
CA VAL A 106 -8.67 3.20 24.80
C VAL A 106 -9.88 2.46 25.37
N ASN A 107 -9.64 1.28 25.95
CA ASN A 107 -10.54 0.44 26.78
C ASN A 107 -11.28 -0.72 26.11
N LEU A 108 -10.58 -1.86 25.99
CA LEU A 108 -11.17 -3.12 26.47
C LEU A 108 -10.26 -3.68 27.57
N LYS A 109 -10.77 -3.64 28.80
CA LYS A 109 -10.20 -4.31 29.96
C LYS A 109 -10.09 -5.82 29.70
N SER A 110 -8.96 -6.39 30.08
CA SER A 110 -8.84 -7.72 30.72
C SER A 110 -7.58 -7.59 31.60
N THR A 111 -7.68 -7.08 32.83
CA THR A 111 -8.12 -7.78 34.05
C THR A 111 -7.38 -9.10 34.24
N ILE A 112 -6.51 -9.09 35.25
CA ILE A 112 -5.86 -10.19 36.00
C ILE A 112 -4.71 -10.89 35.28
N GLU A 113 -3.48 -10.69 35.78
CA GLU A 113 -2.82 -11.74 36.60
C GLU A 113 -2.11 -11.07 37.78
N ASN A 114 -2.41 -11.58 38.98
CA ASN A 114 -1.75 -11.26 40.25
C ASN A 114 -0.36 -11.90 40.30
#